data_AF-A0ABD3F3T2-F1
#
_entry.id   AF-A0ABD3F3T2-F1
#
_cell.length_a   1.000
_cell.length_b   1.000
_cell.length_c   1.000
_cell.angle_alpha   90.00
_cell.angle_beta   90.00
_cell.angle_gamma   90.00
#
_symmetry.space_group_name_H-M   'P 1'
#
loop_
_entity.id
_entity.type
_entity.pdbx_description
1 polymer ?
#
loop_
_entity_poly.entity_id
_entity_poly.type
_entity_poly.pdbx_seq_one_letter_code
_entity_poly.pdbx_strand_id
1 'polypeptide(L)'
;MRFAVLIAALVGVSAAGPYDGWAPHRYCNDLDVIEASRIPPLTPEQAERVESLEQVQIIARHGARAPYARLFCWDSPKHNPMNAEWDCTTTSVSSQDINPNEHSKGFGRLYRKSYMDGHNILKGDCVIGGLLPLGRQQHKTNGQFLRDSYVGGGSLKLFPTANLSHLDLTEIYLRSDDQERTLGSGQALIDGLFPVDGTLSRELHRMLSWDVADISVDYINANEKICPFMGHIGQLSNESPEFWKHIRDPATVEIEHHFNDLVGNFSWGSALECLSTARCNDLELPHGVDEETFTKTYHEVEVRQGIYLSYNDSWYSKVAMQPLAHDMLNRLNAVLNNDPDAYKLSVTMAHDSTIMPFLAASMKENWDRLWTPYAGMLVIEVYKTKSGSHAVRMIFHGEPQHIPECQDTLCGIEEFAKAFSFARNPRTANDCKLPKKKKNKGHSSSLMNTMANGQTGFQMSDYIGSYLLLGLVGVAGLLALRAKVRRNRQREVRGGDETISLLR
;
A
#
# COMPACT_ATOMS: atom_id res chain seq x y z
N MET A 1 30.64 39.51 44.98
CA MET A 1 29.25 39.49 44.45
C MET A 1 29.12 38.29 43.54
N ARG A 2 28.35 37.27 43.94
CA ARG A 2 28.04 36.07 43.14
C ARG A 2 26.69 36.30 42.47
N PHE A 3 26.63 36.31 41.15
CA PHE A 3 25.37 36.29 40.41
C PHE A 3 24.96 34.83 40.22
N ALA A 4 23.84 34.45 40.83
CA ALA A 4 23.17 33.17 40.60
C ALA A 4 22.26 33.31 39.37
N VAL A 5 22.49 32.47 38.36
CA VAL A 5 21.57 32.31 37.22
C VAL A 5 20.53 31.28 37.63
N LEU A 6 19.27 31.71 37.77
CA LEU A 6 18.11 30.84 37.91
C LEU A 6 17.78 30.26 36.54
N ILE A 7 18.04 28.97 36.35
CA ILE A 7 17.50 28.20 35.22
C ILE A 7 16.09 27.78 35.63
N ALA A 8 15.08 28.45 35.10
CA ALA A 8 13.70 28.00 35.20
C ALA A 8 13.54 26.78 34.28
N ALA A 9 13.35 25.59 34.86
CA ALA A 9 12.92 24.42 34.13
C ALA A 9 11.46 24.63 33.71
N LEU A 10 11.25 24.99 32.44
CA LEU A 10 9.95 24.90 31.78
C LEU A 10 9.64 23.42 31.61
N VAL A 11 8.90 22.83 32.55
CA VAL A 11 8.18 21.59 32.32
C VAL A 11 7.07 21.95 31.33
N GLY A 12 7.29 21.66 30.05
CA GLY A 12 6.26 21.78 29.05
C GLY A 12 5.10 20.86 29.43
N VAL A 13 3.96 21.44 29.78
CA VAL A 13 2.70 20.70 29.79
C VAL A 13 2.42 20.37 28.33
N SER A 14 2.75 19.15 27.91
CA SER A 14 2.23 18.59 26.66
C SER A 14 0.72 18.72 26.73
N ALA A 15 0.12 19.51 25.85
CA ALA A 15 -1.33 19.51 25.70
C ALA A 15 -1.74 18.07 25.37
N ALA A 16 -2.80 17.58 26.02
CA ALA A 16 -3.28 16.24 25.76
C ALA A 16 -3.70 16.12 24.28
N GLY A 17 -3.18 15.12 23.59
CA GLY A 17 -3.54 14.82 22.20
C GLY A 17 -4.96 14.24 22.10
N PRO A 18 -5.54 14.18 20.90
CA PRO A 18 -6.91 13.67 20.71
C PRO A 18 -7.07 12.18 21.06
N TYR A 19 -5.96 11.45 21.16
CA TYR A 19 -5.92 10.02 21.44
C TYR A 19 -5.23 9.68 22.77
N ASP A 20 -5.08 10.67 23.65
CA ASP A 20 -4.47 10.44 24.95
C ASP A 20 -5.24 9.37 25.73
N GLY A 21 -4.51 8.37 26.22
CA GLY A 21 -5.07 7.22 26.95
C GLY A 21 -5.56 6.08 26.07
N TRP A 22 -5.59 6.22 24.75
CA TRP A 22 -5.89 5.11 23.84
C TRP A 22 -4.68 4.18 23.70
N ALA A 23 -4.93 2.90 23.45
CA ALA A 23 -3.88 1.95 23.13
C ALA A 23 -3.11 2.34 21.86
N PRO A 24 -1.81 1.97 21.78
CA PRO A 24 -1.04 2.11 20.54
C PRO A 24 -1.73 1.38 19.38
N HIS A 25 -1.82 2.04 18.23
CA HIS A 25 -2.46 1.46 17.06
C HIS A 25 -1.41 0.82 16.15
N ARG A 26 -1.41 -0.52 16.06
CA ARG A 26 -0.41 -1.32 15.31
C ARG A 26 -0.13 -0.78 13.91
N TYR A 27 -1.16 -0.35 13.18
CA TYR A 27 -1.02 0.13 11.81
C TYR A 27 -0.05 1.32 11.68
N CYS A 28 0.01 2.20 12.69
CA CYS A 28 0.86 3.39 12.66
C CYS A 28 2.33 3.02 12.69
N ASN A 29 2.69 1.92 13.35
CA ASN A 29 4.08 1.49 13.59
C ASN A 29 4.94 2.63 14.14
N ASP A 30 4.45 3.25 15.21
CA ASP A 30 5.10 4.40 15.82
C ASP A 30 6.51 4.05 16.31
N LEU A 31 7.40 5.04 16.31
CA LEU A 31 8.80 4.83 16.68
C LEU A 31 8.97 4.34 18.12
N ASP A 32 8.00 4.59 19.00
CA ASP A 32 8.00 4.13 20.39
C ASP A 32 7.80 2.61 20.50
N VAL A 33 7.19 1.97 19.51
CA VAL A 33 6.91 0.53 19.46
C VAL A 33 7.62 -0.20 18.32
N ILE A 34 8.34 0.52 17.46
CA ILE A 34 8.98 -0.03 16.25
C ILE A 34 10.02 -1.11 16.55
N GLU A 35 10.54 -1.18 17.77
CA GLU A 35 11.48 -2.22 18.22
C GLU A 35 10.90 -3.64 18.01
N ALA A 36 9.56 -3.78 18.05
CA ALA A 36 8.87 -5.03 17.70
C ALA A 36 9.15 -5.50 16.26
N SER A 37 9.60 -4.61 15.36
CA SER A 37 9.97 -4.95 13.98
C SER A 37 11.39 -5.52 13.83
N ARG A 38 12.18 -5.59 14.92
CA ARG A 38 13.57 -6.07 14.87
C ARG A 38 13.60 -7.53 14.41
N ILE A 39 14.61 -7.89 13.62
CA ILE A 39 14.83 -9.28 13.21
C ILE A 39 15.26 -10.11 14.43
N PRO A 40 14.50 -11.13 14.84
CA PRO A 40 14.86 -12.00 15.94
C PRO A 40 16.00 -12.96 15.54
N PRO A 41 16.90 -13.30 16.48
CA PRO A 41 17.90 -14.32 16.23
C PRO A 41 17.24 -15.70 15.98
N LEU A 42 18.00 -16.64 15.44
CA LEU A 42 17.59 -18.05 15.45
C LEU A 42 17.48 -18.54 16.90
N THR A 43 16.55 -19.46 17.16
CA THR A 43 16.56 -20.20 18.43
C THR A 43 17.87 -20.99 18.57
N PRO A 44 18.32 -21.33 19.79
CA PRO A 44 19.53 -22.13 19.98
C PRO A 44 19.53 -23.42 19.16
N GLU A 45 18.39 -24.12 19.10
CA GLU A 45 18.23 -25.38 18.37
C GLU A 45 18.31 -25.17 16.85
N GLN A 46 17.75 -24.07 16.34
CA GLN A 46 17.87 -23.70 14.93
C GLN A 46 19.30 -23.28 14.58
N ALA A 47 19.96 -22.51 15.46
CA ALA A 47 21.34 -22.07 15.30
C ALA A 47 22.31 -23.27 15.23
N GLU A 48 22.03 -24.34 15.96
CA GLU A 48 22.81 -25.58 15.91
C GLU A 48 22.69 -26.32 14.57
N ARG A 49 21.60 -26.11 13.81
CA ARG A 49 21.35 -26.76 12.51
C ARG A 49 21.93 -26.01 11.32
N VAL A 50 22.21 -24.72 11.45
CA VAL A 50 22.68 -23.87 10.34
C VAL A 50 24.21 -23.77 10.29
N GLU A 51 24.75 -23.71 9.08
CA GLU A 51 26.17 -23.49 8.79
C GLU A 51 26.42 -22.01 8.49
N SER A 52 25.64 -21.43 7.58
CA SER A 52 25.79 -20.07 7.09
C SER A 52 24.46 -19.46 6.62
N LEU A 53 24.38 -18.13 6.64
CA LEU A 53 23.33 -17.35 5.97
C LEU A 53 23.82 -17.01 4.55
N GLU A 54 23.05 -17.41 3.54
CA GLU A 54 23.46 -17.30 2.12
C GLU A 54 22.74 -16.16 1.40
N GLN A 55 21.48 -15.88 1.74
CA GLN A 55 20.69 -14.84 1.09
C GLN A 55 19.62 -14.28 2.04
N VAL A 56 19.29 -12.99 1.86
CA VAL A 56 18.14 -12.33 2.47
C VAL A 56 17.31 -11.63 1.39
N GLN A 57 16.02 -11.94 1.32
CA GLN A 57 15.05 -11.24 0.47
C GLN A 57 14.04 -10.49 1.35
N ILE A 58 13.76 -9.23 1.01
CA ILE A 58 12.91 -8.33 1.79
C ILE A 58 11.79 -7.82 0.90
N ILE A 59 10.55 -7.97 1.33
CA ILE A 59 9.38 -7.31 0.75
C ILE A 59 8.80 -6.40 1.81
N ALA A 60 8.81 -5.08 1.59
CA ALA A 60 8.43 -4.12 2.62
C ALA A 60 7.39 -3.13 2.13
N ARG A 61 6.38 -2.85 2.96
CA ARG A 61 5.42 -1.76 2.71
C ARG A 61 6.15 -0.43 2.88
N HIS A 62 5.80 0.58 2.09
CA HIS A 62 6.23 1.95 2.36
C HIS A 62 5.91 2.41 3.81
N GLY A 63 6.62 3.43 4.30
CA GLY A 63 6.37 4.02 5.62
C GLY A 63 5.12 4.89 5.69
N ALA A 64 4.91 5.57 6.81
CA ALA A 64 3.84 6.54 7.00
C ALA A 64 3.81 7.60 5.89
N ARG A 65 2.61 7.90 5.40
CA ARG A 65 2.38 8.72 4.20
C ARG A 65 1.15 9.61 4.35
N ALA A 66 1.10 10.65 3.53
CA ALA A 66 -0.12 11.41 3.29
C ALA A 66 -1.18 10.55 2.56
N PRO A 67 -2.45 10.99 2.51
CA PRO A 67 -3.52 10.30 1.79
C PRO A 67 -3.19 10.00 0.34
N TYR A 68 -3.43 8.76 -0.12
CA TYR A 68 -3.04 8.35 -1.48
C TYR A 68 -3.92 8.91 -2.60
N ALA A 69 -5.11 9.44 -2.27
CA ALA A 69 -6.05 10.03 -3.21
C ALA A 69 -7.00 11.00 -2.48
N ARG A 70 -7.84 11.72 -3.24
CA ARG A 70 -8.98 12.45 -2.67
C ARG A 70 -10.11 11.47 -2.35
N LEU A 71 -10.18 11.00 -1.12
CA LEU A 71 -11.20 10.04 -0.71
C LEU A 71 -12.42 10.73 -0.10
N PHE A 72 -13.57 10.08 -0.23
CA PHE A 72 -14.71 10.38 0.63
C PHE A 72 -14.53 9.58 1.93
N CYS A 73 -14.37 10.29 3.05
CA CYS A 73 -14.30 9.65 4.37
C CYS A 73 -15.68 9.57 5.00
N TRP A 74 -16.29 10.73 5.21
CA TRP A 74 -17.62 10.86 5.79
C TRP A 74 -18.23 12.22 5.47
N ASP A 75 -19.55 12.33 5.67
CA ASP A 75 -20.32 13.55 5.37
C ASP A 75 -19.86 14.77 6.17
N SER A 76 -19.39 14.59 7.41
CA SER A 76 -18.87 15.70 8.21
C SER A 76 -17.62 16.32 7.55
N PRO A 77 -17.65 17.62 7.16
CA PRO A 77 -16.48 18.29 6.61
C PRO A 77 -15.44 18.61 7.69
N LYS A 78 -15.87 18.68 8.95
CA LYS A 78 -15.01 18.87 10.12
C LYS A 78 -14.37 17.55 10.51
N HIS A 79 -13.09 17.59 10.88
CA HIS A 79 -12.28 16.42 11.27
C HIS A 79 -12.10 15.40 10.14
N ASN A 80 -12.34 15.78 8.89
CA ASN A 80 -12.05 14.94 7.74
C ASN A 80 -10.54 15.04 7.39
N PRO A 81 -9.78 13.94 7.42
CA PRO A 81 -8.34 13.96 7.21
C PRO A 81 -7.93 14.45 5.80
N MET A 82 -8.83 14.37 4.82
CA MET A 82 -8.59 14.89 3.47
C MET A 82 -8.56 16.43 3.42
N ASN A 83 -9.06 17.11 4.47
CA ASN A 83 -9.09 18.57 4.57
C ASN A 83 -7.94 19.15 5.41
N ALA A 84 -7.13 18.29 6.03
CA ALA A 84 -5.95 18.67 6.79
C ALA A 84 -4.84 19.22 5.88
N GLU A 85 -3.90 19.95 6.48
CA GLU A 85 -2.68 20.41 5.83
C GLU A 85 -1.58 19.35 5.99
N TRP A 86 -0.94 18.99 4.89
CA TRP A 86 0.04 17.92 4.81
C TRP A 86 1.38 18.50 4.37
N ASP A 87 2.34 18.53 5.29
CA ASP A 87 3.72 18.97 5.06
C ASP A 87 4.63 17.75 4.80
N CYS A 88 5.24 17.72 3.62
CA CYS A 88 6.17 16.69 3.20
C CYS A 88 7.56 17.28 3.02
N THR A 89 8.50 16.82 3.84
CA THR A 89 9.92 17.16 3.65
C THR A 89 10.59 16.34 2.54
N THR A 90 9.91 15.32 2.01
CA THR A 90 10.44 14.48 0.93
C THR A 90 10.40 15.24 -0.39
N THR A 91 11.56 15.45 -1.01
CA THR A 91 11.68 16.05 -2.33
C THR A 91 12.59 15.19 -3.21
N SER A 92 12.21 14.99 -4.47
CA SER A 92 13.06 14.33 -5.46
C SER A 92 13.96 15.34 -6.17
N VAL A 93 15.25 15.01 -6.28
CA VAL A 93 16.19 15.66 -7.19
C VAL A 93 16.59 14.68 -8.28
N SER A 94 16.59 15.12 -9.54
CA SER A 94 16.89 14.25 -10.68
C SER A 94 17.65 14.99 -11.77
N SER A 95 18.33 14.25 -12.62
CA SER A 95 18.87 14.70 -13.90
C SER A 95 18.44 13.73 -15.00
N GLN A 96 18.07 14.28 -16.16
CA GLN A 96 17.69 13.52 -17.35
C GLN A 96 18.81 13.50 -18.41
N ASP A 97 19.94 14.16 -18.12
CA ASP A 97 21.12 14.23 -18.97
C ASP A 97 22.31 13.65 -18.20
N ILE A 98 22.26 12.33 -18.01
CA ILE A 98 23.32 11.56 -17.37
C ILE A 98 24.24 11.04 -18.47
N ASN A 99 25.54 11.35 -18.39
CA ASN A 99 26.52 10.85 -19.33
C ASN A 99 26.61 9.32 -19.22
N PRO A 100 26.34 8.55 -20.29
CA PRO A 100 26.33 7.09 -20.24
C PRO A 100 27.73 6.48 -20.03
N ASN A 101 28.81 7.27 -20.12
CA ASN A 101 30.14 6.79 -19.76
C ASN A 101 30.21 6.61 -18.23
N GLU A 102 30.18 5.35 -17.80
CA GLU A 102 30.18 4.89 -16.40
C GLU A 102 31.36 5.41 -15.56
N HIS A 103 32.46 5.83 -16.20
CA HIS A 103 33.66 6.37 -15.56
C HIS A 103 33.72 7.91 -15.57
N SER A 104 32.73 8.60 -16.16
CA SER A 104 32.68 10.06 -16.19
C SER A 104 32.05 10.64 -14.92
N LYS A 105 32.57 11.78 -14.45
CA LYS A 105 32.02 12.48 -13.28
C LYS A 105 30.72 13.19 -13.65
N GLY A 106 29.62 12.74 -13.05
CA GLY A 106 28.49 13.60 -12.72
C GLY A 106 27.22 13.37 -13.54
N PHE A 107 26.14 13.16 -12.80
CA PHE A 107 24.72 13.29 -13.15
C PHE A 107 24.33 14.73 -13.58
N GLY A 108 25.26 15.49 -14.15
CA GLY A 108 25.04 16.85 -14.62
C GLY A 108 24.47 17.80 -13.56
N ARG A 109 23.56 18.68 -13.99
CA ARG A 109 22.80 19.57 -13.10
C ARG A 109 21.59 18.84 -12.54
N LEU A 110 21.47 18.78 -11.23
CA LEU A 110 20.27 18.29 -10.56
C LEU A 110 19.17 19.36 -10.57
N TYR A 111 17.94 18.91 -10.83
CA TYR A 111 16.73 19.72 -10.73
C TYR A 111 15.88 19.20 -9.59
N ARG A 112 15.39 20.12 -8.76
CA ARG A 112 14.42 19.81 -7.72
C ARG A 112 13.03 19.84 -8.31
N LYS A 113 12.25 18.79 -8.07
CA LYS A 113 10.80 18.78 -8.35
C LYS A 113 10.08 19.66 -7.32
N SER A 114 9.21 20.55 -7.80
CA SER A 114 8.38 21.41 -6.95
C SER A 114 6.95 21.40 -7.47
N TYR A 115 5.99 21.36 -6.56
CA TYR A 115 4.57 21.48 -6.88
C TYR A 115 4.17 22.96 -6.98
N MET A 116 3.16 23.25 -7.79
CA MET A 116 2.59 24.59 -7.91
C MET A 116 1.63 24.85 -6.75
N ASP A 117 1.77 26.01 -6.13
CA ASP A 117 0.90 26.43 -5.02
C ASP A 117 -0.59 26.41 -5.42
N GLY A 118 -1.45 25.89 -4.56
CA GLY A 118 -2.89 25.77 -4.78
C GLY A 118 -3.36 24.78 -5.86
N HIS A 119 -2.46 23.99 -6.47
CA HIS A 119 -2.81 23.04 -7.54
C HIS A 119 -2.79 21.57 -7.11
N ASN A 120 -2.37 21.28 -5.88
CA ASN A 120 -2.40 19.93 -5.31
C ASN A 120 -3.80 19.56 -4.78
N ILE A 121 -4.07 18.25 -4.74
CA ILE A 121 -5.32 17.71 -4.19
C ILE A 121 -5.41 17.95 -2.67
N LEU A 122 -4.30 17.75 -1.98
CA LEU A 122 -4.14 17.97 -0.55
C LEU A 122 -3.70 19.42 -0.32
N LYS A 123 -4.07 19.98 0.84
CA LYS A 123 -3.49 21.24 1.32
C LYS A 123 -2.07 20.98 1.82
N GLY A 124 -1.21 21.99 1.73
CA GLY A 124 0.22 21.87 2.06
C GLY A 124 1.06 21.57 0.82
N ASP A 125 2.26 21.03 1.01
CA ASP A 125 3.24 20.77 -0.04
C ASP A 125 3.44 19.28 -0.38
N CYS A 126 2.76 18.38 0.33
CA CYS A 126 2.70 16.97 0.00
C CYS A 126 2.05 16.68 -1.36
N VAL A 127 2.66 15.75 -2.12
CA VAL A 127 1.96 15.01 -3.17
C VAL A 127 0.96 14.03 -2.54
N ILE A 128 -0.10 13.68 -3.28
CA ILE A 128 -0.95 12.54 -2.91
C ILE A 128 -0.11 11.28 -2.69
N GLY A 129 -0.30 10.62 -1.56
CA GLY A 129 0.46 9.45 -1.16
C GLY A 129 1.94 9.73 -0.94
N GLY A 130 2.33 10.98 -0.73
CA GLY A 130 3.71 11.39 -0.46
C GLY A 130 4.23 10.82 0.86
N LEU A 131 5.52 10.52 0.91
CA LEU A 131 6.16 9.96 2.10
C LEU A 131 6.37 11.03 3.16
N LEU A 132 5.89 10.76 4.38
CA LEU A 132 6.07 11.67 5.50
C LEU A 132 7.44 11.48 6.16
N PRO A 133 7.94 12.48 6.93
CA PRO A 133 9.18 12.36 7.70
C PRO A 133 9.18 11.13 8.61
N LEU A 134 8.05 10.84 9.27
CA LEU A 134 7.88 9.64 10.10
C LEU A 134 8.11 8.37 9.28
N GLY A 135 7.57 8.27 8.06
CA GLY A 135 7.73 7.11 7.19
C GLY A 135 9.19 6.88 6.76
N ARG A 136 9.95 7.95 6.52
CA ARG A 136 11.40 7.84 6.30
C ARG A 136 12.12 7.33 7.55
N GLN A 137 11.77 7.86 8.72
CA GLN A 137 12.41 7.48 9.97
C GLN A 137 12.11 6.01 10.34
N GLN A 138 10.88 5.54 10.13
CA GLN A 138 10.51 4.13 10.31
C GLN A 138 11.42 3.21 9.49
N HIS A 139 11.59 3.50 8.20
CA HIS A 139 12.44 2.66 7.34
C HIS A 139 13.92 2.80 7.62
N LYS A 140 14.39 3.99 8.02
CA LYS A 140 15.77 4.16 8.50
C LYS A 140 16.05 3.28 9.73
N THR A 141 15.11 3.21 10.67
CA THR A 141 15.20 2.34 11.84
C THR A 141 15.16 0.86 11.45
N ASN A 142 14.25 0.45 10.55
CA ASN A 142 14.25 -0.91 10.00
C ASN A 142 15.60 -1.27 9.34
N GLY A 143 16.17 -0.35 8.56
CA GLY A 143 17.51 -0.51 7.98
C GLY A 143 18.59 -0.76 9.02
N GLN A 144 18.53 -0.06 10.16
CA GLN A 144 19.44 -0.29 11.27
C GLN A 144 19.27 -1.70 11.87
N PHE A 145 18.04 -2.19 12.03
CA PHE A 145 17.79 -3.55 12.50
C PHE A 145 18.33 -4.61 11.54
N LEU A 146 18.17 -4.39 10.24
CA LEU A 146 18.75 -5.25 9.20
C LEU A 146 20.28 -5.22 9.28
N ARG A 147 20.89 -4.05 9.51
CA ARG A 147 22.34 -3.92 9.67
C ARG A 147 22.87 -4.71 10.85
N ASP A 148 22.23 -4.54 12.01
CA ASP A 148 22.61 -5.25 13.23
C ASP A 148 22.55 -6.78 13.03
N SER A 149 21.59 -7.22 12.22
CA SER A 149 21.33 -8.64 11.94
C SER A 149 22.29 -9.22 10.90
N TYR A 150 22.54 -8.51 9.80
CA TYR A 150 23.17 -9.08 8.61
C TYR A 150 24.56 -8.53 8.28
N VAL A 151 25.03 -7.50 8.99
CA VAL A 151 26.37 -6.96 8.80
C VAL A 151 27.27 -7.31 9.98
N GLY A 152 28.49 -7.75 9.70
CA GLY A 152 29.52 -8.02 10.71
C GLY A 152 30.37 -9.25 10.39
N GLY A 153 30.97 -9.83 11.42
CA GLY A 153 31.76 -11.07 11.30
C GLY A 153 30.96 -12.33 11.60
N GLY A 154 31.36 -13.44 10.98
CA GLY A 154 30.79 -14.78 11.21
C GLY A 154 29.96 -15.30 10.04
N SER A 155 29.67 -16.60 10.03
CA SER A 155 28.97 -17.26 8.92
C SER A 155 27.49 -16.91 8.81
N LEU A 156 26.90 -16.31 9.85
CA LEU A 156 25.51 -15.85 9.86
C LEU A 156 25.37 -14.36 9.48
N LYS A 157 26.44 -13.74 8.97
CA LYS A 157 26.44 -12.36 8.46
C LYS A 157 26.53 -12.40 6.94
N LEU A 158 25.69 -11.61 6.30
CA LEU A 158 25.59 -11.53 4.85
C LEU A 158 26.70 -10.65 4.26
N PHE A 159 27.03 -9.55 4.95
CA PHE A 159 28.08 -8.62 4.54
C PHE A 159 29.12 -8.40 5.65
N PRO A 160 30.42 -8.31 5.31
CA PRO A 160 31.48 -8.09 6.31
C PRO A 160 31.52 -6.64 6.83
N THR A 161 30.91 -5.69 6.11
CA THR A 161 30.94 -4.26 6.42
C THR A 161 29.68 -3.57 5.89
N ALA A 162 29.31 -2.45 6.52
CA ALA A 162 28.22 -1.58 6.06
C ALA A 162 28.71 -0.50 5.08
N ASN A 163 30.01 -0.46 4.75
CA ASN A 163 30.55 0.47 3.77
C ASN A 163 30.38 -0.09 2.36
N LEU A 164 29.42 0.46 1.59
CA LEU A 164 29.12 0.05 0.21
C LEU A 164 30.33 0.11 -0.72
N SER A 165 31.29 1.02 -0.49
CA SER A 165 32.47 1.14 -1.35
C SER A 165 33.42 -0.07 -1.28
N HIS A 166 33.22 -0.95 -0.27
CA HIS A 166 33.99 -2.18 -0.08
C HIS A 166 33.19 -3.43 -0.46
N LEU A 167 31.99 -3.27 -1.02
CA LEU A 167 31.10 -4.37 -1.40
C LEU A 167 30.97 -4.43 -2.92
N ASP A 168 30.66 -5.62 -3.44
CA ASP A 168 30.21 -5.78 -4.81
C ASP A 168 28.72 -5.43 -4.89
N LEU A 169 28.40 -4.33 -5.57
CA LEU A 169 27.02 -3.84 -5.67
C LEU A 169 26.14 -4.77 -6.51
N THR A 170 26.71 -5.66 -7.32
CA THR A 170 25.95 -6.64 -8.10
C THR A 170 25.30 -7.71 -7.22
N GLU A 171 25.77 -7.88 -5.98
CA GLU A 171 25.16 -8.78 -4.99
C GLU A 171 23.87 -8.21 -4.35
N ILE A 172 23.50 -6.97 -4.68
CA ILE A 172 22.35 -6.24 -4.13
C ILE A 172 21.34 -5.92 -5.23
N TYR A 173 20.12 -6.44 -5.09
CA TYR A 173 19.00 -6.15 -5.98
C TYR A 173 17.96 -5.26 -5.30
N LEU A 174 17.64 -4.11 -5.91
CA LEU A 174 16.66 -3.16 -5.36
C LEU A 174 15.55 -2.90 -6.38
N ARG A 175 14.31 -3.00 -5.91
CA ARG A 175 13.11 -2.82 -6.74
C ARG A 175 12.00 -2.10 -5.98
N SER A 176 11.19 -1.32 -6.68
CA SER A 176 9.88 -0.88 -6.21
C SER A 176 8.91 -0.66 -7.38
N ASP A 177 7.68 -0.26 -7.09
CA ASP A 177 6.90 0.45 -8.10
C ASP A 177 7.38 1.91 -8.21
N ASP A 178 6.93 2.63 -9.23
CA ASP A 178 7.36 4.01 -9.49
C ASP A 178 6.54 5.04 -8.69
N GLN A 179 6.41 4.84 -7.37
CA GLN A 179 5.76 5.80 -6.47
C GLN A 179 6.78 6.45 -5.54
N GLU A 180 6.64 7.76 -5.31
CA GLU A 180 7.57 8.52 -4.46
C GLU A 180 7.74 7.88 -3.07
N ARG A 181 6.65 7.34 -2.50
CA ARG A 181 6.66 6.72 -1.18
C ARG A 181 7.40 5.40 -1.09
N THR A 182 7.38 4.57 -2.12
CA THR A 182 8.07 3.28 -2.13
C THR A 182 9.55 3.50 -2.41
N LEU A 183 9.88 4.36 -3.38
CA LEU A 183 11.26 4.81 -3.65
C LEU A 183 11.91 5.47 -2.42
N GLY A 184 11.25 6.47 -1.83
CA GLY A 184 11.80 7.21 -0.68
C GLY A 184 11.91 6.35 0.58
N SER A 185 10.98 5.39 0.77
CA SER A 185 11.06 4.42 1.87
C SER A 185 12.22 3.47 1.68
N GLY A 186 12.40 2.97 0.45
CA GLY A 186 13.49 2.07 0.08
C GLY A 186 14.86 2.69 0.26
N GLN A 187 15.02 3.95 -0.19
CA GLN A 187 16.23 4.73 0.05
C GLN A 187 16.52 4.87 1.55
N ALA A 188 15.52 5.22 2.36
CA ALA A 188 15.69 5.35 3.80
C ALA A 188 16.09 4.01 4.47
N LEU A 189 15.53 2.89 4.02
CA LEU A 189 15.87 1.55 4.49
C LEU A 189 17.31 1.19 4.14
N ILE A 190 17.73 1.41 2.90
CA ILE A 190 19.10 1.17 2.45
C ILE A 190 20.09 2.09 3.17
N ASP A 191 19.78 3.37 3.38
CA ASP A 191 20.63 4.29 4.15
C ASP A 191 20.76 3.87 5.62
N GLY A 192 19.75 3.22 6.19
CA GLY A 192 19.81 2.63 7.53
C GLY A 192 20.72 1.40 7.58
N LEU A 193 20.64 0.55 6.55
CA LEU A 193 21.42 -0.68 6.41
C LEU A 193 22.90 -0.41 6.08
N PHE A 194 23.14 0.51 5.14
CA PHE A 194 24.42 0.93 4.63
C PHE A 194 24.53 2.45 4.76
N PRO A 195 25.03 2.97 5.91
CA PRO A 195 25.11 4.40 6.13
C PRO A 195 25.97 5.11 5.10
N VAL A 196 25.48 6.27 4.66
CA VAL A 196 26.23 7.18 3.79
C VAL A 196 27.52 7.60 4.50
N ASP A 197 28.67 7.27 3.90
CA ASP A 197 30.00 7.57 4.44
C ASP A 197 30.48 9.01 4.15
N GLY A 198 29.59 9.83 3.58
CA GLY A 198 29.85 11.22 3.18
C GLY A 198 30.62 11.36 1.87
N THR A 199 31.03 10.25 1.25
CA THR A 199 31.65 10.30 -0.08
C THR A 199 30.56 10.52 -1.13
N LEU A 200 30.77 11.52 -1.99
CA LEU A 200 29.88 11.72 -3.12
C LEU A 200 30.10 10.57 -4.11
N SER A 201 29.06 9.78 -4.35
CA SER A 201 29.02 8.84 -5.48
C SER A 201 29.03 9.66 -6.77
N ARG A 202 30.19 9.91 -7.37
CA ARG A 202 30.34 10.75 -8.58
C ARG A 202 30.36 9.93 -9.87
N GLU A 203 30.55 8.64 -9.75
CA GLU A 203 30.68 7.66 -10.84
C GLU A 203 29.45 6.77 -10.82
N LEU A 204 28.83 6.54 -11.98
CA LEU A 204 27.55 5.82 -12.07
C LEU A 204 27.68 4.36 -11.63
N HIS A 205 28.79 3.69 -11.97
CA HIS A 205 29.04 2.30 -11.56
C HIS A 205 29.23 2.13 -10.04
N ARG A 206 29.32 3.22 -9.27
CA ARG A 206 29.36 3.19 -7.79
C ARG A 206 28.00 3.48 -7.16
N MET A 207 26.96 3.69 -7.96
CA MET A 207 25.60 3.90 -7.47
C MET A 207 24.85 2.58 -7.42
N LEU A 208 23.99 2.44 -6.42
CA LEU A 208 22.99 1.39 -6.40
C LEU A 208 21.93 1.68 -7.48
N SER A 209 21.63 0.69 -8.32
CA SER A 209 20.52 0.73 -9.25
C SER A 209 19.22 0.43 -8.51
N TRP A 210 18.15 1.12 -8.87
CA TRP A 210 16.82 0.90 -8.31
C TRP A 210 15.83 0.64 -9.43
N ASP A 211 15.35 -0.60 -9.55
CA ASP A 211 14.48 -1.02 -10.64
C ASP A 211 13.02 -0.64 -10.36
N VAL A 212 12.37 -0.04 -11.35
CA VAL A 212 10.93 0.28 -11.33
C VAL A 212 10.27 -0.16 -12.63
N ALA A 213 8.94 -0.26 -12.62
CA ALA A 213 8.15 -0.53 -13.81
C ALA A 213 6.97 0.44 -13.91
N ASP A 214 6.49 0.64 -15.14
CA ASP A 214 5.26 1.38 -15.38
C ASP A 214 4.10 0.74 -14.61
N ILE A 215 3.40 1.53 -13.80
CA ILE A 215 2.30 1.07 -12.93
C ILE A 215 1.20 0.27 -13.68
N SER A 216 1.04 0.51 -14.98
CA SER A 216 0.05 -0.18 -15.80
C SER A 216 0.36 -1.66 -16.04
N VAL A 217 1.64 -2.05 -15.93
CA VAL A 217 2.16 -3.40 -16.17
C VAL A 217 3.01 -3.94 -15.01
N ASP A 218 3.13 -3.21 -13.92
CA ASP A 218 3.79 -3.69 -12.71
C ASP A 218 2.90 -4.71 -11.97
N TYR A 219 3.55 -5.78 -11.50
CA TYR A 219 2.95 -6.90 -10.77
C TYR A 219 3.40 -6.96 -9.30
N ILE A 220 4.18 -5.98 -8.81
CA ILE A 220 4.50 -5.85 -7.38
C ILE A 220 3.22 -5.85 -6.54
N ASN A 221 2.18 -5.18 -7.02
CA ASN A 221 0.85 -5.18 -6.43
C ASN A 221 -0.15 -5.96 -7.30
N ALA A 222 -1.27 -6.36 -6.71
CA ALA A 222 -2.36 -7.00 -7.44
C ALA A 222 -2.88 -6.05 -8.54
N ASN A 223 -2.71 -6.45 -9.80
CA ASN A 223 -3.02 -5.61 -10.95
C ASN A 223 -3.95 -6.32 -11.95
N GLU A 224 -5.25 -6.03 -11.83
CA GLU A 224 -6.30 -6.67 -12.64
C GLU A 224 -6.22 -6.31 -14.12
N LYS A 225 -5.49 -5.24 -14.49
CA LYS A 225 -5.24 -4.93 -15.91
C LYS A 225 -4.30 -5.96 -16.54
N ILE A 226 -3.36 -6.50 -15.76
CA ILE A 226 -2.46 -7.57 -16.21
C ILE A 226 -3.19 -8.92 -16.17
N CYS A 227 -3.99 -9.16 -15.12
CA CYS A 227 -4.71 -10.41 -14.95
C CYS A 227 -6.19 -10.18 -14.59
N PRO A 228 -7.08 -10.00 -15.59
CA PRO A 228 -8.50 -9.71 -15.35
C PRO A 228 -9.24 -10.82 -14.59
N PHE A 229 -8.70 -12.04 -14.60
CA PHE A 229 -9.23 -13.16 -13.82
C PHE A 229 -9.25 -12.89 -12.31
N MET A 230 -8.34 -12.04 -11.80
CA MET A 230 -8.34 -11.64 -10.40
C MET A 230 -9.63 -10.92 -9.99
N GLY A 231 -10.12 -9.98 -10.81
CA GLY A 231 -11.38 -9.29 -10.54
C GLY A 231 -12.58 -10.23 -10.53
N HIS A 232 -12.55 -11.29 -11.35
CA HIS A 232 -13.58 -12.33 -11.30
C HIS A 232 -13.55 -13.12 -9.97
N ILE A 233 -12.36 -13.51 -9.50
CA ILE A 233 -12.21 -14.20 -8.21
C ILE A 233 -12.64 -13.27 -7.07
N GLY A 234 -12.28 -11.99 -7.14
CA GLY A 234 -12.70 -10.98 -6.16
C GLY A 234 -14.22 -10.85 -6.07
N GLN A 235 -14.91 -10.85 -7.21
CA GLN A 235 -16.38 -10.88 -7.23
C GLN A 235 -16.93 -12.15 -6.57
N LEU A 236 -16.38 -13.32 -6.86
CA LEU A 236 -16.83 -14.57 -6.23
C LEU A 236 -16.63 -14.55 -4.70
N SER A 237 -15.55 -13.94 -4.24
CA SER A 237 -15.26 -13.77 -2.82
C SER A 237 -16.30 -12.86 -2.14
N ASN A 238 -16.57 -11.70 -2.74
CA ASN A 238 -17.59 -10.74 -2.25
C ASN A 238 -19.03 -11.25 -2.37
N GLU A 239 -19.27 -12.30 -3.16
CA GLU A 239 -20.58 -12.96 -3.28
C GLU A 239 -20.63 -14.30 -2.52
N SER A 240 -19.59 -14.64 -1.77
CA SER A 240 -19.47 -15.92 -1.09
C SER A 240 -20.45 -16.05 0.09
N PRO A 241 -20.88 -17.29 0.45
CA PRO A 241 -21.71 -17.51 1.63
C PRO A 241 -21.08 -17.00 2.92
N GLU A 242 -19.75 -17.09 3.06
CA GLU A 242 -19.01 -16.58 4.21
C GLU A 242 -19.12 -15.06 4.33
N PHE A 243 -18.85 -14.33 3.23
CA PHE A 243 -18.98 -12.89 3.22
C PHE A 243 -20.42 -12.43 3.50
N TRP A 244 -21.42 -13.05 2.86
CA TRP A 244 -22.83 -12.73 3.11
C TRP A 244 -23.28 -13.05 4.54
N LYS A 245 -22.74 -14.11 5.14
CA LYS A 245 -23.02 -14.44 6.54
C LYS A 245 -22.44 -13.36 7.46
N HIS A 246 -21.20 -12.94 7.22
CA HIS A 246 -20.51 -11.92 8.01
C HIS A 246 -21.24 -10.58 7.96
N ILE A 247 -21.49 -10.02 6.76
CA ILE A 247 -22.09 -8.68 6.64
C ILE A 247 -23.58 -8.62 7.03
N ARG A 248 -24.23 -9.77 7.27
CA ARG A 248 -25.61 -9.86 7.77
C ARG A 248 -25.67 -10.24 9.25
N ASP A 249 -24.53 -10.48 9.88
CA ASP A 249 -24.49 -10.72 11.32
C ASP A 249 -24.98 -9.46 12.05
N PRO A 250 -25.91 -9.59 13.02
CA PRO A 250 -26.45 -8.43 13.73
C PRO A 250 -25.38 -7.56 14.38
N ALA A 251 -24.28 -8.13 14.89
CA ALA A 251 -23.22 -7.35 15.52
C ALA A 251 -22.42 -6.55 14.49
N THR A 252 -22.14 -7.12 13.31
CA THR A 252 -21.49 -6.40 12.20
C THR A 252 -22.37 -5.26 11.69
N VAL A 253 -23.68 -5.51 11.57
CA VAL A 253 -24.65 -4.48 11.15
C VAL A 253 -24.75 -3.36 12.19
N GLU A 254 -24.68 -3.69 13.49
CA GLU A 254 -24.64 -2.70 14.56
C GLU A 254 -23.40 -1.80 14.49
N ILE A 255 -22.22 -2.34 14.19
CA ILE A 255 -21.00 -1.54 13.97
C ILE A 255 -21.20 -0.55 12.82
N GLU A 256 -21.76 -1.00 11.69
CA GLU A 256 -22.03 -0.14 10.54
C GLU A 256 -23.00 0.99 10.88
N HIS A 257 -24.11 0.68 11.54
CA HIS A 257 -25.11 1.67 11.94
C HIS A 257 -24.58 2.67 12.97
N HIS A 258 -23.91 2.18 14.02
CA HIS A 258 -23.34 3.04 15.06
C HIS A 258 -22.30 4.01 14.48
N PHE A 259 -21.42 3.53 13.59
CA PHE A 259 -20.46 4.41 12.94
C PHE A 259 -21.15 5.41 12.00
N ASN A 260 -22.16 4.97 11.23
CA ASN A 260 -22.97 5.85 10.36
C ASN A 260 -23.69 6.96 11.16
N ASP A 261 -24.26 6.64 12.32
CA ASP A 261 -24.95 7.60 13.18
C ASP A 261 -24.00 8.70 13.68
N LEU A 262 -22.71 8.38 13.87
CA LEU A 262 -21.69 9.32 14.32
C LEU A 262 -21.10 10.18 13.20
N VAL A 263 -20.85 9.60 12.02
CA VAL A 263 -20.10 10.27 10.94
C VAL A 263 -20.94 10.68 9.74
N GLY A 264 -22.19 10.20 9.66
CA GLY A 264 -23.03 10.23 8.47
C GLY A 264 -22.69 9.10 7.50
N ASN A 265 -22.93 9.31 6.19
CA ASN A 265 -22.52 8.32 5.20
C ASN A 265 -21.01 8.14 5.19
N PHE A 266 -20.57 6.89 5.05
CA PHE A 266 -19.16 6.52 4.86
C PHE A 266 -19.08 5.35 3.87
N SER A 267 -17.86 4.96 3.49
CA SER A 267 -17.62 3.77 2.66
C SER A 267 -16.63 2.84 3.34
N TRP A 268 -16.96 1.55 3.41
CA TRP A 268 -16.01 0.52 3.83
C TRP A 268 -14.74 0.48 2.97
N GLY A 269 -14.81 0.92 1.71
CA GLY A 269 -13.65 0.99 0.81
C GLY A 269 -12.67 2.12 1.13
N SER A 270 -13.06 3.12 1.91
CA SER A 270 -12.20 4.23 2.36
C SER A 270 -12.01 4.29 3.87
N ALA A 271 -12.81 3.54 4.65
CA ALA A 271 -12.79 3.55 6.11
C ALA A 271 -11.39 3.34 6.69
N LEU A 272 -10.64 2.35 6.21
CA LEU A 272 -9.26 2.12 6.66
C LEU A 272 -8.39 3.36 6.47
N GLU A 273 -8.32 3.90 5.26
CA GLU A 273 -7.47 5.05 4.96
C GLU A 273 -7.89 6.25 5.82
N CYS A 274 -9.19 6.52 5.93
CA CYS A 274 -9.69 7.66 6.69
C CYS A 274 -9.41 7.54 8.19
N LEU A 275 -9.65 6.37 8.79
CA LEU A 275 -9.39 6.12 10.20
C LEU A 275 -7.89 6.12 10.49
N SER A 276 -7.10 5.38 9.72
CA SER A 276 -5.65 5.28 9.92
C SER A 276 -4.92 6.60 9.69
N THR A 277 -5.29 7.36 8.65
CA THR A 277 -4.69 8.66 8.39
C THR A 277 -4.95 9.61 9.55
N ALA A 278 -6.17 9.64 10.10
CA ALA A 278 -6.46 10.47 11.26
C ALA A 278 -5.69 10.00 12.49
N ARG A 279 -5.73 8.69 12.79
CA ARG A 279 -5.11 8.10 13.98
C ARG A 279 -3.60 8.27 14.03
N CYS A 280 -2.92 8.04 12.90
CA CYS A 280 -1.45 8.05 12.85
C CYS A 280 -0.84 9.44 12.64
N ASN A 281 -1.65 10.49 12.58
CA ASN A 281 -1.18 11.87 12.41
C ASN A 281 -1.84 12.82 13.43
N ASP A 282 -2.35 12.28 14.53
CA ASP A 282 -2.97 13.04 15.63
C ASP A 282 -4.07 14.03 15.17
N LEU A 283 -4.80 13.67 14.11
CA LEU A 283 -5.95 14.45 13.66
C LEU A 283 -7.17 14.02 14.44
N GLU A 284 -7.97 14.98 14.93
CA GLU A 284 -9.24 14.68 15.61
C GLU A 284 -10.15 13.82 14.71
N LEU A 285 -10.86 12.87 15.32
CA LEU A 285 -11.95 12.13 14.67
C LEU A 285 -13.29 12.86 14.82
N PRO A 286 -14.32 12.51 14.04
CA PRO A 286 -15.67 13.02 14.26
C PRO A 286 -16.14 12.83 15.70
N HIS A 287 -16.96 13.76 16.17
CA HIS A 287 -17.44 13.77 17.55
C HIS A 287 -18.17 12.46 17.89
N GLY A 288 -17.80 11.83 19.00
CA GLY A 288 -18.39 10.59 19.50
C GLY A 288 -17.71 9.31 18.98
N VAL A 289 -16.75 9.42 18.05
CA VAL A 289 -15.88 8.29 17.71
C VAL A 289 -14.81 8.14 18.79
N ASP A 290 -15.08 7.26 19.74
CA ASP A 290 -14.16 6.86 20.81
C ASP A 290 -13.28 5.66 20.42
N GLU A 291 -12.42 5.22 21.35
CA GLU A 291 -11.46 4.13 21.11
C GLU A 291 -12.16 2.82 20.75
N GLU A 292 -13.28 2.52 21.42
CA GLU A 292 -14.05 1.31 21.16
C GLU A 292 -14.68 1.34 19.76
N THR A 293 -15.29 2.46 19.40
CA THR A 293 -15.89 2.66 18.06
C THR A 293 -14.82 2.58 16.97
N PHE A 294 -13.68 3.25 17.16
CA PHE A 294 -12.55 3.19 16.24
C PHE A 294 -12.07 1.74 16.08
N THR A 295 -11.80 1.05 17.19
CA THR A 295 -11.23 -0.30 17.18
C THR A 295 -12.15 -1.29 16.50
N LYS A 296 -13.46 -1.27 16.80
CA LYS A 296 -14.45 -2.16 16.15
C LYS A 296 -14.58 -1.87 14.66
N THR A 297 -14.65 -0.60 14.28
CA THR A 297 -14.81 -0.20 12.86
C THR A 297 -13.57 -0.56 12.05
N TYR A 298 -12.38 -0.30 12.60
CA TYR A 298 -11.11 -0.66 11.97
C TYR A 298 -11.00 -2.19 11.80
N HIS A 299 -11.29 -2.94 12.86
CA HIS A 299 -11.23 -4.39 12.83
C HIS A 299 -12.20 -4.99 11.81
N GLU A 300 -13.39 -4.41 11.65
CA GLU A 300 -14.34 -4.84 10.61
C GLU A 300 -13.75 -4.70 9.20
N VAL A 301 -12.91 -3.68 8.93
CA VAL A 301 -12.20 -3.58 7.65
C VAL A 301 -11.20 -4.72 7.47
N GLU A 302 -10.46 -5.07 8.53
CA GLU A 302 -9.53 -6.21 8.51
C GLU A 302 -10.26 -7.52 8.27
N VAL A 303 -11.39 -7.77 8.94
CA VAL A 303 -12.17 -8.99 8.77
C VAL A 303 -12.68 -9.12 7.33
N ARG A 304 -13.23 -8.05 6.76
CA ARG A 304 -13.68 -8.05 5.35
C ARG A 304 -12.53 -8.36 4.40
N GLN A 305 -11.38 -7.73 4.59
CA GLN A 305 -10.20 -7.97 3.77
C GLN A 305 -9.64 -9.39 3.98
N GLY A 306 -9.70 -9.92 5.20
CA GLY A 306 -9.28 -11.26 5.56
C GLY A 306 -10.14 -12.34 4.90
N ILE A 307 -11.47 -12.21 4.93
CA ILE A 307 -12.40 -13.08 4.17
C ILE A 307 -12.06 -12.99 2.69
N TYR A 308 -11.86 -11.77 2.17
CA TYR A 308 -11.56 -11.55 0.76
C TYR A 308 -10.30 -12.31 0.30
N LEU A 309 -9.18 -12.13 1.01
CA LEU A 309 -7.87 -12.66 0.65
C LEU A 309 -7.70 -14.15 0.95
N SER A 310 -8.47 -14.70 1.89
CA SER A 310 -8.43 -16.13 2.25
C SER A 310 -9.44 -16.98 1.47
N TYR A 311 -10.34 -16.35 0.70
CA TYR A 311 -11.39 -17.03 -0.06
C TYR A 311 -10.85 -18.18 -0.92
N ASN A 312 -11.48 -19.34 -0.74
CA ASN A 312 -11.25 -20.57 -1.50
C ASN A 312 -9.76 -20.95 -1.57
N ASP A 313 -9.15 -21.17 -0.40
CA ASP A 313 -7.71 -21.47 -0.26
C ASP A 313 -6.84 -20.35 -0.86
N SER A 314 -7.16 -19.11 -0.46
CA SER A 314 -6.44 -17.89 -0.84
C SER A 314 -6.27 -17.74 -2.36
N TRP A 315 -7.31 -18.08 -3.13
CA TRP A 315 -7.21 -18.16 -4.59
C TRP A 315 -6.83 -16.83 -5.23
N TYR A 316 -7.47 -15.74 -4.82
CA TYR A 316 -7.13 -14.39 -5.29
C TYR A 316 -5.66 -14.09 -5.01
N SER A 317 -5.25 -14.30 -3.75
CA SER A 317 -3.92 -14.01 -3.25
C SER A 317 -2.83 -14.78 -4.00
N LYS A 318 -3.05 -16.07 -4.27
CA LYS A 318 -2.14 -16.90 -5.07
C LYS A 318 -2.02 -16.36 -6.49
N VAL A 319 -3.12 -16.05 -7.19
CA VAL A 319 -3.07 -15.52 -8.57
C VAL A 319 -2.42 -14.13 -8.62
N ALA A 320 -2.69 -13.30 -7.62
CA ALA A 320 -2.13 -11.96 -7.52
C ALA A 320 -0.62 -11.99 -7.31
N MET A 321 -0.15 -12.75 -6.32
CA MET A 321 1.25 -12.74 -5.89
C MET A 321 2.13 -13.76 -6.59
N GLN A 322 1.57 -14.64 -7.42
CA GLN A 322 2.33 -15.66 -8.13
C GLN A 322 3.53 -15.12 -8.93
N PRO A 323 3.46 -13.99 -9.67
CA PRO A 323 4.64 -13.45 -10.35
C PRO A 323 5.76 -13.01 -9.38
N LEU A 324 5.42 -12.30 -8.30
CA LEU A 324 6.40 -11.84 -7.32
C LEU A 324 7.01 -13.00 -6.54
N ALA A 325 6.19 -13.99 -6.15
CA ALA A 325 6.64 -15.22 -5.52
C ALA A 325 7.50 -16.07 -6.48
N HIS A 326 7.21 -16.04 -7.79
CA HIS A 326 8.04 -16.71 -8.79
C HIS A 326 9.43 -16.10 -8.86
N ASP A 327 9.54 -14.77 -8.88
CA ASP A 327 10.85 -14.10 -8.85
C ASP A 327 11.61 -14.39 -7.54
N MET A 328 10.92 -14.43 -6.41
CA MET A 328 11.50 -14.84 -5.11
C MET A 328 12.09 -16.25 -5.19
N LEU A 329 11.35 -17.20 -5.76
CA LEU A 329 11.82 -18.56 -5.97
C LEU A 329 12.99 -18.63 -6.95
N ASN A 330 13.02 -17.81 -8.00
CA ASN A 330 14.15 -17.75 -8.93
C ASN A 330 15.44 -17.27 -8.24
N ARG A 331 15.34 -16.24 -7.38
CA ARG A 331 16.46 -15.77 -6.55
C ARG A 331 16.94 -16.83 -5.55
N LEU A 332 16.01 -17.57 -4.95
CA LEU A 332 16.34 -18.70 -4.09
C LEU A 332 17.04 -19.82 -4.88
N ASN A 333 16.52 -20.18 -6.05
CA ASN A 333 17.09 -21.23 -6.90
C ASN A 333 18.51 -20.90 -7.37
N ALA A 334 18.83 -19.61 -7.60
CA ALA A 334 20.19 -19.18 -7.92
C ALA A 334 21.17 -19.58 -6.79
N VAL A 335 20.79 -19.35 -5.53
CA VAL A 335 21.57 -19.78 -4.36
C VAL A 335 21.69 -21.31 -4.30
N LEU A 336 20.59 -22.04 -4.47
CA LEU A 336 20.60 -23.51 -4.42
C LEU A 336 21.49 -24.14 -5.50
N ASN A 337 21.62 -23.47 -6.65
CA ASN A 337 22.44 -23.90 -7.77
C ASN A 337 23.90 -23.42 -7.69
N ASN A 338 24.29 -22.68 -6.64
CA ASN A 338 25.59 -22.03 -6.50
C ASN A 338 25.91 -21.11 -7.68
N ASP A 339 24.92 -20.37 -8.15
CA ASP A 339 25.09 -19.37 -9.21
C ASP A 339 26.01 -18.24 -8.71
N PRO A 340 27.13 -17.92 -9.38
CA PRO A 340 28.02 -16.84 -8.98
C PRO A 340 27.36 -15.46 -9.02
N ASP A 341 26.27 -15.29 -9.78
CA ASP A 341 25.53 -14.04 -9.91
C ASP A 341 24.32 -13.98 -8.97
N ALA A 342 24.19 -14.93 -8.02
CA ALA A 342 23.11 -14.93 -7.05
C ALA A 342 23.19 -13.71 -6.12
N TYR A 343 22.09 -12.95 -6.04
CA TYR A 343 22.00 -11.85 -5.08
C TYR A 343 22.10 -12.35 -3.64
N LYS A 344 22.93 -11.68 -2.84
CA LYS A 344 22.95 -11.84 -1.38
C LYS A 344 21.76 -11.13 -0.75
N LEU A 345 21.48 -9.91 -1.20
CA LEU A 345 20.39 -9.09 -0.69
C LEU A 345 19.43 -8.72 -1.82
N SER A 346 18.13 -8.94 -1.60
CA SER A 346 17.08 -8.40 -2.44
C SER A 346 16.12 -7.56 -1.61
N VAL A 347 15.80 -6.35 -2.06
CA VAL A 347 14.78 -5.48 -1.44
C VAL A 347 13.74 -5.11 -2.48
N THR A 348 12.48 -5.43 -2.18
CA THR A 348 11.31 -5.03 -2.96
C THR A 348 10.42 -4.14 -2.10
N MET A 349 10.37 -2.84 -2.40
CA MET A 349 9.41 -1.92 -1.76
C MET A 349 8.06 -2.00 -2.46
N ALA A 350 7.03 -2.26 -1.67
CA ALA A 350 5.71 -2.64 -2.12
C ALA A 350 4.62 -1.99 -1.23
N HIS A 351 3.45 -2.64 -1.18
CA HIS A 351 2.27 -2.14 -0.48
C HIS A 351 1.71 -3.19 0.49
N ASP A 352 0.76 -2.78 1.31
CA ASP A 352 -0.11 -3.68 2.06
C ASP A 352 -0.84 -4.68 1.12
N SER A 353 -1.35 -4.18 0.00
CA SER A 353 -1.94 -4.97 -1.10
C SER A 353 -0.97 -5.93 -1.81
N THR A 354 0.30 -5.94 -1.40
CA THR A 354 1.29 -6.95 -1.78
C THR A 354 1.51 -7.93 -0.63
N ILE A 355 1.87 -7.43 0.55
CA ILE A 355 2.29 -8.28 1.67
C ILE A 355 1.11 -9.09 2.22
N MET A 356 -0.07 -8.48 2.37
CA MET A 356 -1.25 -9.19 2.88
C MET A 356 -1.65 -10.39 2.01
N PRO A 357 -1.83 -10.27 0.67
CA PRO A 357 -2.07 -11.45 -0.15
C PRO A 357 -0.86 -12.40 -0.17
N PHE A 358 0.38 -11.92 -0.05
CA PHE A 358 1.53 -12.81 0.03
C PHE A 358 1.48 -13.71 1.27
N LEU A 359 1.14 -13.13 2.44
CA LEU A 359 0.93 -13.85 3.69
C LEU A 359 -0.30 -14.76 3.60
N ALA A 360 -1.42 -14.29 3.05
CA ALA A 360 -2.61 -15.12 2.86
C ALA A 360 -2.33 -16.35 1.99
N ALA A 361 -1.51 -16.21 0.94
CA ALA A 361 -1.16 -17.30 0.04
C ALA A 361 -0.19 -18.31 0.67
N SER A 362 0.74 -17.85 1.53
CA SER A 362 1.82 -18.67 2.09
C SER A 362 1.54 -19.20 3.49
N MET A 363 0.91 -18.42 4.37
CA MET A 363 0.59 -18.80 5.75
C MET A 363 -0.79 -19.43 5.90
N LYS A 364 -1.70 -19.22 4.94
CA LYS A 364 -3.08 -19.76 4.95
C LYS A 364 -3.79 -19.49 6.29
N GLU A 365 -4.18 -20.53 7.01
CA GLU A 365 -4.82 -20.45 8.33
C GLU A 365 -3.94 -19.83 9.42
N ASN A 366 -2.62 -19.84 9.26
CA ASN A 366 -1.69 -19.24 10.22
C ASN A 366 -1.52 -17.72 10.02
N TRP A 367 -2.11 -17.13 8.98
CA TRP A 367 -2.12 -15.67 8.83
C TRP A 367 -3.08 -15.03 9.83
N ASP A 368 -2.62 -14.03 10.58
CA ASP A 368 -3.41 -13.27 11.56
C ASP A 368 -4.57 -12.46 10.96
N ARG A 369 -4.59 -12.29 9.63
CA ARG A 369 -5.57 -11.50 8.87
C ARG A 369 -5.60 -10.01 9.23
N LEU A 370 -4.57 -9.53 9.93
CA LEU A 370 -4.45 -8.13 10.31
C LEU A 370 -3.82 -7.32 9.18
N TRP A 371 -4.13 -6.02 9.14
CA TRP A 371 -3.61 -5.14 8.11
C TRP A 371 -2.11 -4.94 8.28
N THR A 372 -1.35 -5.01 7.17
CA THR A 372 0.10 -4.79 7.23
C THR A 372 0.40 -3.35 7.64
N PRO A 373 1.09 -3.10 8.77
CA PRO A 373 1.31 -1.75 9.28
C PRO A 373 2.26 -0.94 8.38
N TYR A 374 2.31 0.38 8.55
CA TYR A 374 3.32 1.21 7.89
C TYR A 374 4.72 0.67 8.17
N ALA A 375 5.58 0.65 7.15
CA ALA A 375 6.92 0.07 7.23
C ALA A 375 6.98 -1.39 7.69
N GLY A 376 5.88 -2.16 7.57
CA GLY A 376 5.89 -3.60 7.78
C GLY A 376 6.82 -4.30 6.78
N MET A 377 7.67 -5.19 7.27
CA MET A 377 8.63 -5.95 6.46
C MET A 377 8.35 -7.44 6.54
N LEU A 378 8.31 -8.09 5.37
CA LEU A 378 8.45 -9.54 5.24
C LEU A 378 9.89 -9.84 4.82
N VAL A 379 10.63 -10.54 5.69
CA VAL A 379 12.02 -10.92 5.48
C VAL A 379 12.10 -12.43 5.30
N ILE A 380 12.82 -12.87 4.28
CA ILE A 380 13.02 -14.26 3.92
C ILE A 380 14.54 -14.53 3.96
N GLU A 381 14.98 -15.31 4.94
CA GLU A 381 16.37 -15.71 5.10
C GLU A 381 16.58 -17.11 4.54
N VAL A 382 17.67 -17.30 3.81
CA VAL A 382 18.08 -18.60 3.24
C VAL A 382 19.36 -19.04 3.91
N TYR A 383 19.33 -20.20 4.56
CA TYR A 383 20.46 -20.78 5.27
C TYR A 383 20.95 -22.05 4.59
N LYS A 384 22.28 -22.21 4.57
CA LYS A 384 22.89 -23.53 4.40
C LYS A 384 22.86 -24.25 5.74
N THR A 385 22.48 -25.52 5.75
CA THR A 385 22.41 -26.36 6.95
C THR A 385 23.67 -27.19 7.10
N LYS A 386 24.04 -27.56 8.32
CA LYS A 386 25.17 -28.47 8.59
C LYS A 386 25.00 -29.86 7.99
N SER A 387 23.78 -30.22 7.59
CA SER A 387 23.48 -31.47 6.86
C SER A 387 23.86 -31.42 5.38
N GLY A 388 24.23 -30.24 4.86
CA GLY A 388 24.50 -30.02 3.44
C GLY A 388 23.27 -29.64 2.60
N SER A 389 22.08 -29.54 3.20
CA SER A 389 20.85 -29.02 2.57
C SER A 389 20.63 -27.53 2.88
N HIS A 390 19.47 -26.98 2.52
CA HIS A 390 19.07 -25.60 2.80
C HIS A 390 17.79 -25.52 3.65
N ALA A 391 17.65 -24.40 4.37
CA ALA A 391 16.45 -24.05 5.09
C ALA A 391 16.09 -22.57 4.87
N VAL A 392 14.81 -22.25 4.97
CA VAL A 392 14.29 -20.89 4.76
C VAL A 392 13.50 -20.46 5.99
N ARG A 393 13.71 -19.23 6.45
CA ARG A 393 12.94 -18.62 7.54
C ARG A 393 12.22 -17.38 7.02
N MET A 394 10.91 -17.31 7.24
CA MET A 394 10.10 -16.11 6.95
C MET A 394 9.83 -15.36 8.25
N ILE A 395 10.03 -14.05 8.26
CA ILE A 395 9.83 -13.18 9.41
C ILE A 395 8.95 -12.02 8.95
N PHE A 396 7.77 -11.87 9.53
CA PHE A 396 6.90 -10.75 9.24
C PHE A 396 6.85 -9.82 10.43
N HIS A 397 7.31 -8.58 10.23
CA HIS A 397 7.27 -7.51 11.23
C HIS A 397 7.84 -7.94 12.58
N GLY A 398 9.04 -8.53 12.54
CA GLY A 398 9.78 -9.04 13.71
C GLY A 398 9.35 -10.40 14.24
N GLU A 399 8.28 -10.99 13.72
CA GLU A 399 7.77 -12.28 14.17
C GLU A 399 8.11 -13.42 13.20
N PRO A 400 8.84 -14.47 13.61
CA PRO A 400 9.07 -15.65 12.79
C PRO A 400 7.74 -16.35 12.45
N GLN A 401 7.52 -16.59 11.17
CA GLN A 401 6.28 -17.14 10.66
C GLN A 401 6.36 -18.66 10.51
N HIS A 402 5.29 -19.35 10.91
CA HIS A 402 5.16 -20.79 10.74
C HIS A 402 4.35 -21.10 9.48
N ILE A 403 5.05 -21.47 8.40
CA ILE A 403 4.42 -21.94 7.16
C ILE A 403 3.75 -23.31 7.45
N PRO A 404 2.46 -23.51 7.10
CA PRO A 404 1.73 -24.74 7.43
C PRO A 404 2.39 -26.05 6.98
N GLU A 405 3.10 -26.05 5.85
CA GLU A 405 3.80 -27.22 5.33
C GLU A 405 5.07 -27.60 6.11
N CYS A 406 5.56 -26.74 7.00
CA CYS A 406 6.85 -26.90 7.66
C CYS A 406 6.68 -27.40 9.10
N GLN A 407 7.72 -28.01 9.67
CA GLN A 407 7.70 -28.50 11.05
C GLN A 407 7.92 -27.40 12.10
N ASP A 408 8.71 -26.40 11.75
CA ASP A 408 9.01 -25.24 12.59
C ASP A 408 9.25 -23.99 11.70
N THR A 409 9.58 -22.85 12.31
CA THR A 409 9.76 -21.56 11.59
C THR A 409 11.02 -21.50 10.71
N LEU A 410 11.99 -22.39 10.91
CA LEU A 410 13.13 -22.66 10.02
C LEU A 410 12.75 -23.84 9.11
N CYS A 411 12.05 -23.51 8.03
CA CYS A 411 11.45 -24.48 7.13
C CYS A 411 12.49 -25.19 6.25
N GLY A 412 12.38 -26.51 6.10
CA GLY A 412 13.21 -27.25 5.15
C GLY A 412 12.92 -26.84 3.70
N ILE A 413 13.94 -26.83 2.84
CA ILE A 413 13.78 -26.34 1.45
C ILE A 413 12.71 -27.09 0.64
N GLU A 414 12.53 -28.39 0.86
CA GLU A 414 11.51 -29.20 0.18
C GLU A 414 10.08 -28.82 0.61
N GLU A 415 9.88 -28.60 1.92
CA GLU A 415 8.61 -28.15 2.50
C GLU A 415 8.29 -26.73 2.02
N PHE A 416 9.27 -25.84 2.02
CA PHE A 416 9.15 -24.48 1.50
C PHE A 416 8.75 -24.49 0.02
N ALA A 417 9.41 -25.30 -0.80
CA ALA A 417 9.07 -25.44 -2.22
C ALA A 417 7.65 -25.99 -2.45
N LYS A 418 7.08 -26.73 -1.49
CA LYS A 418 5.72 -27.25 -1.52
C LYS A 418 4.69 -26.15 -1.20
N ALA A 419 4.97 -25.34 -0.17
CA ALA A 419 4.16 -24.19 0.21
C ALA A 419 4.03 -23.17 -0.93
N PHE A 420 5.11 -22.94 -1.68
CA PHE A 420 5.12 -22.03 -2.84
C PHE A 420 4.89 -22.73 -4.19
N SER A 421 4.26 -23.91 -4.19
CA SER A 421 3.98 -24.66 -5.44
C SER A 421 3.16 -23.86 -6.47
N PHE A 422 2.31 -22.94 -6.00
CA PHE A 422 1.52 -22.05 -6.86
C PHE A 422 2.38 -21.09 -7.70
N ALA A 423 3.64 -20.86 -7.32
CA ALA A 423 4.54 -19.91 -7.97
C ALA A 423 5.73 -20.57 -8.70
N ARG A 424 5.78 -21.91 -8.79
CA ARG A 424 6.89 -22.61 -9.45
C ARG A 424 7.03 -22.27 -10.93
N ASN A 425 5.92 -22.05 -11.62
CA ASN A 425 5.91 -21.67 -13.03
C ASN A 425 5.54 -20.20 -13.17
N PRO A 426 6.04 -19.49 -14.19
CA PRO A 426 5.66 -18.11 -14.46
C PRO A 426 4.20 -18.00 -14.92
N ARG A 427 3.58 -16.85 -14.70
CA ARG A 427 2.18 -16.61 -15.10
C ARG A 427 2.07 -16.62 -16.61
N THR A 428 1.08 -17.34 -17.14
CA THR A 428 0.78 -17.31 -18.57
C THR A 428 -0.46 -16.47 -18.85
N ALA A 429 -0.62 -16.04 -20.10
CA ALA A 429 -1.84 -15.38 -20.54
C ALA A 429 -3.09 -16.26 -20.41
N ASN A 430 -2.93 -17.60 -20.35
CA ASN A 430 -4.05 -18.51 -20.17
C ASN A 430 -4.59 -18.49 -18.74
N ASP A 431 -3.71 -18.33 -17.74
CA ASP A 431 -4.09 -18.28 -16.32
C ASP A 431 -4.95 -17.04 -15.99
N CYS A 432 -4.89 -16.03 -16.86
CA CYS A 432 -5.64 -14.78 -16.74
C CYS A 432 -6.89 -14.71 -17.63
N LYS A 433 -7.28 -15.81 -18.30
CA LYS A 433 -8.49 -15.85 -19.13
C LYS A 433 -9.75 -15.96 -18.28
N LEU A 434 -10.71 -15.07 -18.54
CA LEU A 434 -12.02 -15.13 -17.92
C LEU A 434 -12.79 -16.39 -18.37
N PRO A 435 -13.64 -16.98 -17.49
CA PRO A 435 -14.51 -18.07 -17.87
C PRO A 435 -15.45 -17.66 -18.99
N LYS A 436 -15.67 -18.54 -19.98
CA LYS A 436 -16.64 -18.28 -21.04
C LYS A 436 -18.03 -18.17 -20.43
N LYS A 437 -18.70 -17.02 -20.60
CA LYS A 437 -20.12 -16.88 -20.23
C LYS A 437 -20.93 -17.97 -20.95
N LYS A 438 -21.63 -18.82 -20.20
CA LYS A 438 -22.60 -19.76 -20.79
C LYS A 438 -23.65 -18.92 -21.53
N LYS A 439 -23.74 -19.07 -22.85
CA LYS A 439 -24.83 -18.49 -23.64
C LYS A 439 -26.12 -19.19 -23.22
N ASN A 440 -26.87 -18.59 -22.30
CA ASN A 440 -28.27 -18.95 -22.14
C ASN A 440 -28.98 -18.63 -23.47
N LYS A 441 -29.57 -19.63 -24.12
CA LYS A 441 -30.51 -19.44 -25.23
C LYS A 441 -31.81 -18.84 -24.67
N GLY A 442 -31.76 -17.58 -24.25
CA GLY A 442 -32.93 -16.76 -23.97
C GLY A 442 -33.23 -15.91 -25.19
N HIS A 443 -34.50 -15.85 -25.60
CA HIS A 443 -34.96 -15.14 -26.79
C HIS A 443 -34.44 -13.70 -26.88
N SER A 444 -33.92 -13.37 -28.06
CA SER A 444 -33.54 -12.02 -28.46
C SER A 444 -34.78 -11.14 -28.58
N SER A 445 -34.91 -10.14 -27.72
CA SER A 445 -35.60 -8.90 -28.08
C SER A 445 -34.54 -7.87 -28.43
N SER A 446 -34.44 -7.56 -29.72
CA SER A 446 -33.55 -6.54 -30.26
C SER A 446 -33.90 -5.17 -29.70
N LEU A 447 -32.90 -4.39 -29.26
CA LEU A 447 -32.87 -2.94 -29.50
C LEU A 447 -31.45 -2.39 -29.26
N MET A 448 -30.91 -1.88 -30.37
CA MET A 448 -29.87 -0.86 -30.54
C MET A 448 -28.44 -1.09 -30.03
N ASN A 449 -27.58 -1.44 -30.99
CA ASN A 449 -26.18 -1.03 -31.04
C ASN A 449 -26.10 0.47 -31.39
N THR A 450 -25.37 1.27 -30.61
CA THR A 450 -24.60 2.39 -31.15
C THR A 450 -23.34 2.63 -30.31
N MET A 451 -22.20 2.34 -30.95
CA MET A 451 -20.84 2.87 -30.81
C MET A 451 -20.21 3.09 -29.43
N ALA A 452 -19.17 2.28 -29.20
CA ALA A 452 -18.12 2.46 -28.22
C ALA A 452 -17.26 3.70 -28.54
N ASN A 453 -16.93 4.47 -27.51
CA ASN A 453 -15.65 5.18 -27.43
C ASN A 453 -15.16 5.11 -25.99
N GLY A 454 -13.87 4.81 -25.82
CA GLY A 454 -13.29 4.35 -24.57
C GLY A 454 -13.27 5.41 -23.46
N GLN A 455 -13.52 4.96 -22.23
CA GLN A 455 -12.91 5.48 -21.01
C GLN A 455 -13.11 4.45 -19.88
N THR A 456 -12.04 4.33 -19.11
CA THR A 456 -11.80 3.52 -17.89
C THR A 456 -13.03 3.27 -17.01
N GLY A 457 -13.31 1.98 -16.75
CA GLY A 457 -14.42 1.53 -15.91
C GLY A 457 -14.19 1.77 -14.42
N PHE A 458 -15.01 2.65 -13.84
CA PHE A 458 -15.48 2.59 -12.46
C PHE A 458 -16.67 1.61 -12.42
N GLN A 459 -16.66 0.62 -11.51
CA GLN A 459 -17.79 -0.30 -11.35
C GLN A 459 -18.84 0.25 -10.38
N MET A 460 -19.92 0.76 -10.98
CA MET A 460 -21.34 0.48 -10.71
C MET A 460 -21.76 0.05 -9.29
N SER A 461 -21.95 1.03 -8.40
CA SER A 461 -22.98 0.97 -7.35
C SER A 461 -23.83 2.26 -7.19
N ASP A 462 -23.54 3.33 -7.94
CA ASP A 462 -24.30 4.59 -7.88
C ASP A 462 -25.40 4.76 -8.96
N TYR A 463 -26.29 3.79 -9.12
CA TYR A 463 -27.41 3.92 -10.06
C TYR A 463 -28.76 3.52 -9.48
N ILE A 464 -29.18 4.20 -8.41
CA ILE A 464 -30.62 4.36 -8.10
C ILE A 464 -31.03 5.86 -8.01
N GLY A 465 -30.10 6.80 -7.84
CA GLY A 465 -30.43 8.23 -7.69
C GLY A 465 -30.61 9.05 -8.98
N SER A 466 -30.05 8.61 -10.11
CA SER A 466 -29.95 9.47 -11.32
C SER A 466 -31.18 9.45 -12.23
N TYR A 467 -32.02 8.42 -12.17
CA TYR A 467 -33.26 8.35 -12.96
C TYR A 467 -34.40 9.22 -12.40
N LEU A 468 -34.40 9.50 -11.09
CA LEU A 468 -35.37 10.41 -10.46
C LEU A 468 -35.07 11.89 -10.75
N LEU A 469 -33.79 12.27 -10.83
CA LEU A 469 -33.37 13.64 -11.12
C LEU A 469 -33.58 14.03 -12.60
N LEU A 470 -33.34 13.12 -13.55
CA LEU A 470 -33.66 13.36 -14.97
C LEU A 470 -35.17 13.44 -15.22
N GLY A 471 -35.97 12.66 -14.47
CA GLY A 471 -37.44 12.77 -14.47
C GLY A 471 -37.93 14.13 -13.96
N LEU A 472 -37.36 14.64 -12.87
CA LEU A 472 -37.73 15.94 -12.29
C LEU A 472 -37.32 17.13 -13.16
N VAL A 473 -36.15 17.09 -13.81
CA VAL A 473 -35.70 18.14 -14.76
C VAL A 473 -36.57 18.13 -16.03
N GLY A 474 -36.97 16.95 -16.51
CA GLY A 474 -37.89 16.82 -17.64
C GLY A 474 -39.28 17.40 -17.36
N VAL A 475 -39.82 17.16 -16.16
CA VAL A 475 -41.11 17.71 -15.72
C VAL A 475 -41.05 19.22 -15.50
N ALA A 476 -39.97 19.75 -14.91
CA ALA A 476 -39.76 21.19 -14.75
C ALA A 476 -39.62 21.91 -16.10
N GLY A 477 -38.91 21.30 -17.06
CA GLY A 477 -38.77 21.82 -18.43
C GLY A 477 -40.10 21.87 -19.19
N LEU A 478 -40.94 20.84 -19.07
CA LEU A 478 -42.28 20.79 -19.66
C LEU A 478 -43.25 21.81 -19.05
N LEU A 479 -43.17 22.04 -17.73
CA LEU A 479 -43.96 23.07 -17.05
C LEU A 479 -43.50 24.48 -17.43
N ALA A 480 -42.19 24.73 -17.58
CA ALA A 480 -41.65 26.01 -18.04
C ALA A 480 -42.02 26.31 -19.50
N LEU A 481 -42.00 25.31 -20.38
CA LEU A 481 -42.45 25.43 -21.78
C LEU A 481 -43.96 25.71 -21.87
N ARG A 482 -44.79 25.03 -21.07
CA ARG A 482 -46.23 25.33 -20.99
C ARG A 482 -46.51 26.72 -20.45
N ALA A 483 -45.74 27.20 -19.47
CA ALA A 483 -45.87 28.58 -18.96
C ALA A 483 -45.44 29.64 -19.99
N LYS A 484 -44.38 29.36 -20.77
CA LYS A 484 -43.89 30.24 -21.85
C LYS A 484 -44.89 30.33 -23.02
N VAL A 485 -45.49 29.20 -23.41
CA VAL A 485 -46.54 29.18 -24.44
C VAL A 485 -47.80 29.92 -23.96
N ARG A 486 -48.19 29.80 -22.68
CA ARG A 486 -49.30 30.57 -22.10
C ARG A 486 -49.02 32.08 -22.06
N ARG A 487 -47.78 32.49 -21.72
CA ARG A 487 -47.35 33.91 -21.74
C ARG A 487 -47.31 34.51 -23.15
N ASN A 488 -46.84 33.75 -24.14
CA ASN A 488 -46.82 34.23 -25.53
C ASN A 488 -48.24 34.38 -26.10
N ARG A 489 -49.15 33.45 -25.76
CA ARG A 489 -50.56 33.55 -26.16
C ARG A 489 -51.32 34.70 -25.47
N GLN A 490 -50.88 35.15 -24.30
CA GLN A 490 -51.41 36.37 -23.65
C GLN A 490 -50.79 37.66 -24.18
N ARG A 491 -49.55 37.61 -24.73
CA ARG A 491 -48.88 38.78 -25.35
C ARG A 491 -49.41 39.08 -26.75
N GLU A 492 -49.78 38.08 -27.54
CA GLU A 492 -50.43 38.28 -28.85
C GLU A 492 -51.82 38.91 -28.76
N VAL A 493 -52.47 38.86 -27.60
CA VAL A 493 -53.80 39.46 -27.38
C VAL A 493 -53.72 40.91 -26.87
N ARG A 494 -52.52 41.45 -26.57
CA ARG A 494 -52.38 42.75 -25.87
C ARG A 494 -51.28 43.70 -26.38
N GLY A 495 -50.66 43.45 -27.53
CA GLY A 495 -49.53 44.25 -28.03
C GLY A 495 -49.83 45.05 -29.30
N GLY A 496 -50.90 45.85 -29.30
CA GLY A 496 -51.00 47.02 -30.17
C GLY A 496 -50.61 48.24 -29.35
N ASP A 497 -49.77 49.09 -29.94
CA ASP A 497 -49.31 50.41 -29.51
C ASP A 497 -48.05 50.58 -28.64
N GLU A 498 -47.27 51.55 -29.15
CA GLU A 498 -46.26 52.41 -28.54
C GLU A 498 -44.76 52.03 -28.60
N THR A 499 -44.16 52.54 -29.67
CA THR A 499 -42.79 53.05 -29.86
C THR A 499 -42.33 54.08 -28.82
N ILE A 500 -40.99 54.11 -28.57
CA ILE A 500 -40.04 55.25 -28.38
C ILE A 500 -38.82 54.71 -27.59
N SER A 501 -37.63 54.50 -28.19
CA SER A 501 -36.48 55.45 -28.32
C SER A 501 -35.84 55.81 -26.95
N LEU A 502 -34.52 55.85 -26.69
CA LEU A 502 -33.23 55.60 -27.35
C LEU A 502 -32.16 55.66 -26.23
N LEU A 503 -31.07 54.90 -26.37
CA LEU A 503 -29.67 55.19 -25.95
C LEU A 503 -29.37 55.83 -24.57
N ARG A 504 -28.78 55.03 -23.68
CA ARG A 504 -27.33 55.09 -23.33
C ARG A 504 -26.91 53.83 -22.59
#